data_AF-A0A482WCB2-F1
#
_entry.id   AF-A0A482WCB2-F1
#
_cell.length_a   1.000
_cell.length_b   1.000
_cell.length_c   1.000
_cell.angle_alpha   90.00
_cell.angle_beta   90.00
_cell.angle_gamma   90.00
#
_symmetry.space_group_name_H-M   'P 1'
#
loop_
_entity.id
_entity.type
_entity.pdbx_description
1 polymer ?
#
loop_
_entity_poly.entity_id
_entity_poly.type
_entity_poly.pdbx_seq_one_letter_code
_entity_poly.pdbx_strand_id
1 'polypeptide(L)'
;MTYFTLWSLATFTLSVWSIAPILDKSFKKYQLLFPALYPYNTKKSPLYEISYIHQVVGLFITATTDTNLDSLIAALMMFIGAQCDILCDNLRNVDCNMFREQLKVCMQHHEEILRYENLVRKLFSEMCTIFSFAAKSNHFFDMIALGQFFTTGVSVATGMFRLSMVRQKTVLGFC
;
A
#
# COMPACT_ATOMS: atom_id res chain seq x y z
N MET A 1 -15.97 0.68 3.55
CA MET A 1 -16.52 1.07 2.23
C MET A 1 -15.44 1.52 1.25
N THR A 2 -14.48 2.36 1.66
CA THR A 2 -13.42 2.92 0.79
C THR A 2 -12.47 1.89 0.15
N TYR A 3 -12.05 0.87 0.90
CA TYR A 3 -11.19 -0.21 0.36
C TYR A 3 -11.88 -0.97 -0.79
N PHE A 4 -13.15 -1.35 -0.60
CA PHE A 4 -13.91 -2.07 -1.61
C PHE A 4 -14.12 -1.24 -2.88
N THR A 5 -14.38 0.06 -2.74
CA THR A 5 -14.52 0.97 -3.90
C THR A 5 -13.20 1.09 -4.67
N LEU A 6 -12.06 1.23 -3.99
CA LEU A 6 -10.75 1.30 -4.63
C LEU A 6 -10.41 0.00 -5.38
N TRP A 7 -10.70 -1.15 -4.76
CA TRP A 7 -10.49 -2.45 -5.36
C TRP A 7 -11.37 -2.68 -6.60
N SER A 8 -12.65 -2.30 -6.53
CA SER A 8 -13.56 -2.40 -7.68
C SER A 8 -13.14 -1.52 -8.86
N LEU A 9 -12.61 -0.32 -8.60
CA LEU A 9 -12.10 0.57 -9.65
C LEU A 9 -10.84 0.00 -10.31
N ALA A 10 -9.90 -0.51 -9.50
CA ALA A 10 -8.67 -1.11 -10.00
C ALA A 10 -8.93 -2.37 -10.84
N THR A 11 -9.83 -3.24 -10.40
CA THR A 11 -10.19 -4.44 -11.18
C THR A 11 -10.89 -4.10 -12.50
N PHE A 12 -11.72 -3.05 -12.51
CA PHE A 12 -12.36 -2.57 -13.72
C PHE A 12 -11.34 -2.02 -14.75
N THR A 13 -10.41 -1.16 -14.31
CA THR A 13 -9.38 -0.60 -15.22
C THR A 13 -8.47 -1.67 -15.80
N LEU A 14 -8.07 -2.67 -15.00
CA LEU A 14 -7.27 -3.81 -15.47
C LEU A 14 -8.02 -4.68 -16.47
N SER A 15 -9.33 -4.87 -16.27
CA SER A 15 -10.17 -5.60 -17.21
C SER A 15 -10.27 -4.87 -18.54
N VAL A 16 -10.52 -3.56 -18.52
CA VAL A 16 -10.54 -2.72 -19.73
C VAL A 16 -9.18 -2.77 -20.44
N TRP A 17 -8.08 -2.67 -19.69
CA TRP A 17 -6.73 -2.71 -20.26
C TRP A 17 -6.37 -4.07 -20.87
N SER A 18 -6.84 -5.16 -20.26
CA SER A 18 -6.70 -6.52 -20.80
C SER A 18 -7.50 -6.71 -22.08
N ILE A 19 -8.73 -6.17 -22.16
CA ILE A 19 -9.62 -6.35 -23.31
C ILE A 19 -9.33 -5.36 -24.45
N ALA A 20 -8.71 -4.20 -24.17
CA ALA A 20 -8.33 -3.22 -25.19
C ALA A 20 -7.56 -3.79 -26.41
N PRO A 21 -6.49 -4.61 -26.25
CA PRO A 21 -5.79 -5.20 -27.39
C PRO A 21 -6.62 -6.21 -28.19
N ILE A 22 -7.64 -6.81 -27.57
CA ILE A 22 -8.60 -7.73 -28.21
C ILE A 22 -9.55 -6.94 -29.12
N LEU A 23 -10.03 -5.78 -28.67
CA LEU A 23 -10.95 -4.91 -29.42
C LEU A 23 -10.29 -4.23 -30.63
N ASP A 24 -9.02 -3.83 -30.52
CA ASP A 24 -8.32 -3.05 -31.56
C ASP A 24 -7.86 -3.89 -32.79
N LYS A 25 -8.44 -5.08 -33.00
CA LYS A 25 -8.05 -6.05 -34.06
C LYS A 25 -6.52 -6.31 -34.15
N SER A 26 -5.78 -6.08 -33.06
CA SER A 26 -4.34 -6.30 -32.94
C SER A 26 -3.96 -7.80 -32.87
N PHE A 27 -4.94 -8.70 -33.05
CA PHE A 27 -4.69 -10.13 -33.29
C PHE A 27 -3.80 -10.38 -34.52
N LYS A 28 -3.77 -9.46 -35.49
CA LYS A 28 -2.95 -9.62 -36.70
C LYS A 28 -1.44 -9.47 -36.44
N LYS A 29 -1.03 -8.97 -35.26
CA LYS A 29 0.39 -8.76 -34.90
C LYS A 29 0.91 -9.65 -33.75
N TYR A 30 0.10 -10.55 -33.18
CA TYR A 30 0.49 -11.41 -32.03
C TYR A 30 1.22 -10.61 -30.93
N GLN A 31 0.71 -9.42 -30.59
CA GLN A 31 1.27 -8.66 -29.48
C GLN A 31 0.71 -9.21 -28.17
N LEU A 32 1.62 -9.52 -27.23
CA LEU A 32 1.26 -9.87 -25.86
C LEU A 32 0.94 -8.61 -25.06
N LEU A 33 0.24 -8.78 -23.93
CA LEU A 33 -0.15 -7.67 -23.03
C LEU A 33 1.08 -6.88 -22.57
N PHE A 34 2.15 -7.59 -22.26
CA PHE A 34 3.49 -7.03 -22.07
C PHE A 34 4.42 -7.55 -23.17
N PRO A 35 5.10 -6.65 -23.91
CA PRO A 35 6.10 -7.06 -24.90
C PRO A 35 7.30 -7.70 -24.18
N ALA A 36 7.37 -9.02 -24.23
CA ALA A 36 8.43 -9.82 -23.61
C ALA A 36 9.00 -10.83 -24.62
N LEU A 37 10.33 -11.06 -24.54
CA LEU A 37 11.00 -12.09 -25.35
C LEU A 37 10.88 -13.44 -24.63
N TYR A 38 10.12 -14.36 -25.20
CA TYR A 38 10.05 -15.73 -24.72
C TYR A 38 10.99 -16.64 -25.53
N PRO A 39 11.62 -17.64 -24.91
CA PRO A 39 12.51 -18.59 -25.60
C PRO A 39 11.76 -19.56 -26.54
N TYR A 40 10.43 -19.47 -26.60
CA TYR A 40 9.55 -20.26 -27.46
C TYR A 40 8.76 -19.35 -28.41
N ASN A 41 8.27 -19.92 -29.52
CA ASN A 41 7.58 -19.14 -30.55
C ASN A 41 6.15 -18.76 -30.10
N THR A 42 6.04 -17.59 -29.46
CA THR A 42 4.78 -16.98 -29.03
C THR A 42 3.86 -16.56 -30.18
N LYS A 43 4.28 -16.71 -31.44
CA LYS A 43 3.45 -16.42 -32.62
C LYS A 43 2.72 -17.65 -33.19
N LYS A 44 2.84 -18.82 -32.53
CA LYS A 44 2.08 -20.04 -32.86
C LYS A 44 1.05 -20.35 -31.78
N SER A 45 -0.21 -20.58 -32.19
CA SER A 45 -1.22 -21.22 -31.33
C SER A 45 -0.78 -22.66 -31.04
N PRO A 46 -0.92 -23.19 -29.81
CA PRO A 46 -1.66 -22.68 -28.64
C PRO A 46 -0.82 -21.91 -27.59
N LEU A 47 0.50 -21.81 -27.77
CA LEU A 47 1.41 -21.23 -26.76
C LEU A 47 1.17 -19.71 -26.53
N TYR A 48 0.70 -19.00 -27.55
CA TYR A 48 0.32 -17.59 -27.44
C TYR A 48 -0.77 -17.36 -26.38
N GLU A 49 -1.86 -18.15 -26.45
CA GLU A 49 -3.03 -18.01 -25.58
C GLU A 49 -2.66 -18.30 -24.12
N ILE A 50 -1.87 -19.34 -23.89
CA ILE A 50 -1.37 -19.70 -22.55
C ILE A 50 -0.52 -18.57 -21.97
N SER A 51 0.39 -18.02 -22.77
CA SER A 51 1.28 -16.93 -22.32
C SER A 51 0.49 -15.65 -22.03
N TYR A 52 -0.52 -15.35 -22.85
CA TYR A 52 -1.38 -14.20 -22.67
C TYR A 52 -2.21 -14.31 -21.38
N ILE A 53 -2.86 -15.46 -21.16
CA ILE A 53 -3.61 -15.72 -19.91
C ILE A 53 -2.67 -15.63 -18.70
N HIS A 54 -1.46 -16.19 -18.80
CA HIS A 54 -0.47 -16.11 -17.72
C HIS A 54 -0.12 -14.66 -17.38
N GLN A 55 0.12 -13.79 -18.38
CA GLN A 55 0.39 -12.38 -18.16
C GLN A 55 -0.80 -11.64 -17.54
N VAL A 56 -2.03 -11.94 -17.97
CA VAL A 56 -3.25 -11.37 -17.40
C VAL A 56 -3.38 -11.77 -15.92
N VAL A 57 -3.26 -13.06 -15.60
CA VAL A 57 -3.33 -13.55 -14.21
C VAL A 57 -2.23 -12.92 -13.35
N GLY A 58 -0.99 -12.85 -13.86
CA GLY A 58 0.12 -12.20 -13.17
C GLY A 58 -0.15 -10.73 -12.88
N LEU A 59 -0.75 -10.01 -13.83
CA LEU A 59 -1.16 -8.62 -13.65
C LEU A 59 -2.18 -8.45 -12.52
N PHE A 60 -3.22 -9.29 -12.50
CA PHE A 60 -4.25 -9.24 -11.44
C PHE A 60 -3.67 -9.54 -10.05
N ILE A 61 -2.76 -10.52 -9.95
CA ILE A 61 -2.09 -10.87 -8.69
C ILE A 61 -1.24 -9.70 -8.20
N THR A 62 -0.42 -9.12 -9.09
CA THR A 62 0.46 -7.99 -8.74
C THR A 62 -0.36 -6.78 -8.28
N ALA A 63 -1.39 -6.39 -9.02
CA ALA A 63 -2.23 -5.25 -8.65
C ALA A 63 -3.01 -5.47 -7.35
N THR A 64 -3.50 -6.69 -7.12
CA THR A 64 -4.14 -7.04 -5.85
C THR A 64 -3.14 -6.98 -4.69
N THR A 65 -1.93 -7.48 -4.90
CA THR A 65 -0.88 -7.46 -3.86
C THR A 65 -0.49 -6.03 -3.50
N ASP A 66 -0.29 -5.17 -4.50
CA ASP A 66 0.07 -3.75 -4.32
C ASP A 66 -0.99 -2.99 -3.52
N THR A 67 -2.27 -3.09 -3.93
CA THR A 67 -3.39 -2.44 -3.20
C THR A 67 -3.58 -2.96 -1.77
N ASN A 68 -3.29 -4.23 -1.51
CA ASN A 68 -3.32 -4.79 -0.16
C ASN A 68 -2.15 -4.31 0.71
N LEU A 69 -0.95 -4.19 0.13
CA LEU A 69 0.21 -3.64 0.83
C LEU A 69 -0.05 -2.20 1.25
N ASP A 70 -0.51 -1.34 0.34
CA ASP A 70 -0.82 0.06 0.66
C ASP A 70 -1.88 0.16 1.77
N SER A 71 -2.91 -0.68 1.71
CA SER A 71 -3.98 -0.72 2.73
C SER A 71 -3.47 -1.20 4.09
N LEU A 72 -2.60 -2.20 4.11
CA LEU A 72 -1.97 -2.71 5.33
C LEU A 72 -1.06 -1.64 5.97
N ILE A 73 -0.28 -0.92 5.16
CA ILE A 73 0.57 0.18 5.62
C ILE A 73 -0.28 1.27 6.28
N ALA A 74 -1.36 1.71 5.61
CA ALA A 74 -2.27 2.71 6.15
C ALA A 74 -2.92 2.25 7.47
N ALA A 75 -3.37 0.98 7.54
CA ALA A 75 -4.00 0.42 8.73
C ALA A 75 -3.01 0.34 9.91
N LEU A 76 -1.78 -0.09 9.67
CA LEU A 76 -0.73 -0.14 10.69
C LEU A 76 -0.41 1.26 11.22
N MET A 77 -0.21 2.23 10.33
CA MET A 77 0.04 3.63 10.72
C MET A 77 -1.11 4.22 11.55
N MET A 78 -2.35 3.95 11.16
CA MET A 78 -3.54 4.38 11.90
C MET A 78 -3.60 3.74 13.29
N PHE A 79 -3.32 2.43 13.38
CA PHE A 79 -3.31 1.71 14.65
C PHE A 79 -2.24 2.25 15.60
N ILE A 80 -1.04 2.51 15.10
CA ILE A 80 0.05 3.10 15.89
C ILE A 80 -0.34 4.48 16.40
N GLY A 81 -0.92 5.33 15.54
CA GLY A 81 -1.42 6.65 15.92
C GLY A 81 -2.46 6.58 17.04
N ALA A 82 -3.46 5.71 16.88
CA ALA A 82 -4.50 5.52 17.89
C ALA A 82 -3.94 5.03 19.23
N GLN A 83 -2.98 4.12 19.22
CA GLN A 83 -2.33 3.63 20.44
C GLN A 83 -1.49 4.73 21.13
N CYS A 84 -0.86 5.60 20.35
CA CYS A 84 -0.17 6.79 20.89
C CYS A 84 -1.16 7.77 21.52
N ASP A 85 -2.31 8.02 20.90
CA ASP A 85 -3.34 8.92 21.45
C ASP A 85 -3.93 8.38 22.76
N ILE A 86 -4.23 7.07 22.82
CA ILE A 86 -4.70 6.41 24.05
C ILE A 86 -3.65 6.53 25.17
N LEU A 87 -2.36 6.42 24.85
CA LEU A 87 -1.31 6.62 25.84
C LEU A 87 -1.28 8.07 26.35
N CYS A 88 -1.33 9.05 25.45
CA CYS A 88 -1.36 10.46 25.82
C CYS A 88 -2.54 10.78 26.74
N ASP A 89 -3.72 10.20 26.46
CA ASP A 89 -4.91 10.37 27.29
C ASP A 89 -4.78 9.68 28.64
N ASN A 90 -4.27 8.43 28.66
CA ASN A 90 -4.02 7.70 29.91
C ASN A 90 -3.00 8.41 30.81
N LEU A 91 -1.89 8.91 30.26
CA LEU A 91 -0.89 9.69 31.01
C LEU A 91 -1.47 10.98 31.57
N ARG A 92 -2.31 11.67 30.80
CA ARG A 92 -2.98 12.90 31.24
C ARG A 92 -4.01 12.65 32.34
N ASN A 93 -4.78 11.57 32.21
CA ASN A 93 -5.79 11.20 33.20
C ASN A 93 -5.14 10.71 34.51
N VAL A 94 -4.02 10.02 34.41
CA VAL A 94 -3.17 9.66 35.54
C VAL A 94 -2.68 10.91 36.28
N ASP A 95 -2.13 11.91 35.58
CA ASP A 95 -1.62 13.14 36.21
C ASP A 95 -2.74 13.92 36.93
N CYS A 96 -3.93 14.01 36.32
CA CYS A 96 -5.09 14.69 36.92
C CYS A 96 -5.68 13.95 38.14
N ASN A 97 -5.75 12.61 38.09
CA ASN A 97 -6.24 11.82 39.22
C ASN A 97 -5.19 11.73 40.34
N MET A 98 -3.89 11.69 39.99
CA MET A 98 -2.79 11.76 40.95
C MET A 98 -2.81 13.06 41.74
N PHE A 99 -2.95 14.23 41.10
CA PHE A 99 -3.01 15.51 41.82
C PHE A 99 -4.19 15.59 42.83
N ARG A 100 -5.29 14.91 42.52
CA ARG A 100 -6.52 14.93 43.33
C ARG A 100 -6.49 13.92 44.49
N GLU A 101 -5.90 12.73 44.27
CA GLU A 101 -5.80 11.66 45.28
C GLU A 101 -4.53 11.76 46.15
N GLN A 102 -3.40 12.25 45.62
CA GLN A 102 -2.15 12.45 46.39
C GLN A 102 -2.29 13.52 47.50
N LEU A 103 -3.23 14.46 47.35
CA LEU A 103 -3.53 15.44 48.42
C LEU A 103 -4.29 14.80 49.60
N LYS A 104 -4.89 13.61 49.44
CA LYS A 104 -5.69 12.95 50.48
C LYS A 104 -4.97 11.83 51.24
N VAL A 105 -3.95 11.19 50.66
CA VAL A 105 -3.37 9.93 51.20
C VAL A 105 -1.84 9.96 51.28
N CYS A 106 -1.24 11.14 51.44
CA CYS A 106 0.17 11.26 51.81
C CYS A 106 0.41 10.58 53.18
N MET A 107 0.67 9.27 53.21
CA MET A 107 1.60 8.54 54.11
C MET A 107 1.36 7.02 54.28
N GLN A 108 0.32 6.36 53.75
CA GLN A 108 0.00 5.00 54.25
C GLN A 108 -0.03 3.75 53.35
N HIS A 109 -0.02 3.79 52.01
CA HIS A 109 -0.16 2.52 51.24
C HIS A 109 0.85 2.37 50.10
N HIS A 110 2.03 1.83 50.43
CA HIS A 110 3.09 1.42 49.49
C HIS A 110 2.62 0.37 48.46
N GLU A 111 1.52 -0.34 48.74
CA GLU A 111 0.97 -1.41 47.88
C GLU A 111 0.21 -0.87 46.66
N GLU A 112 -0.47 0.28 46.78
CA GLU A 112 -1.17 0.92 45.66
C GLU A 112 -0.20 1.58 44.68
N ILE A 113 0.90 2.16 45.18
CA ILE A 113 1.98 2.72 44.35
C ILE A 113 2.64 1.61 43.52
N LEU A 114 2.93 0.45 44.12
CA LEU A 114 3.49 -0.70 43.39
C LEU A 114 2.52 -1.25 42.34
N ARG A 115 1.22 -1.31 42.63
CA ARG A 115 0.21 -1.74 41.65
C ARG A 115 0.14 -0.77 40.47
N TYR A 116 0.23 0.52 40.74
CA TYR A 116 0.24 1.57 39.73
C TYR A 116 1.51 1.50 38.85
N GLU A 117 2.71 1.39 39.45
CA GLU A 117 3.95 1.23 38.69
C GLU A 117 3.92 -0.02 37.79
N ASN A 118 3.35 -1.13 38.29
CA ASN A 118 3.20 -2.35 37.51
C ASN A 118 2.23 -2.20 36.34
N LEU A 119 1.12 -1.47 36.53
CA LEU A 119 0.16 -1.19 35.45
C LEU A 119 0.82 -0.33 34.37
N VAL A 120 1.51 0.74 34.75
CA VAL A 120 2.21 1.63 33.81
C VAL A 120 3.34 0.89 33.09
N ARG A 121 4.14 0.08 33.80
CA ARG A 121 5.18 -0.76 33.16
C ARG A 121 4.59 -1.75 32.17
N LYS A 122 3.48 -2.40 32.50
CA LYS A 122 2.83 -3.37 31.61
C LYS A 122 2.30 -2.69 30.34
N LEU A 123 1.61 -1.55 30.51
CA LEU A 123 1.10 -0.75 29.40
C LEU A 123 2.25 -0.26 28.48
N PHE A 124 3.33 0.24 29.08
CA PHE A 124 4.51 0.72 28.36
C PHE A 124 5.24 -0.42 27.64
N SER A 125 5.32 -1.63 28.23
CA SER A 125 5.96 -2.79 27.62
C SER A 125 5.22 -3.30 26.38
N GLU A 126 3.89 -3.39 26.45
CA GLU A 126 3.07 -3.79 25.29
C GLU A 126 3.16 -2.75 24.17
N MET A 127 3.11 -1.47 24.51
CA MET A 127 3.27 -0.38 23.55
C MET A 127 4.67 -0.35 22.93
N CYS A 128 5.73 -0.55 23.72
CA CYS A 128 7.11 -0.58 23.22
C CYS A 128 7.31 -1.73 22.22
N THR A 129 6.63 -2.87 22.45
CA THR A 129 6.61 -3.99 21.50
C THR A 129 5.93 -3.61 20.19
N ILE A 130 4.75 -2.98 20.24
CA ILE A 130 4.02 -2.51 19.05
C ILE A 130 4.82 -1.43 18.32
N PHE A 131 5.38 -0.46 19.03
CA PHE A 131 6.16 0.63 18.46
C PHE A 131 7.46 0.13 17.83
N SER A 132 8.15 -0.85 18.44
CA SER A 132 9.36 -1.43 17.87
C SER A 132 9.06 -2.24 16.60
N PHE A 133 7.92 -2.96 16.56
CA PHE A 133 7.44 -3.64 15.36
C PHE A 133 7.08 -2.63 14.26
N ALA A 134 6.33 -1.60 14.63
CA ALA A 134 5.95 -0.49 13.77
C ALA A 134 7.15 0.23 13.17
N ALA A 135 8.15 0.62 13.98
CA ALA A 135 9.34 1.32 13.53
C ALA A 135 10.14 0.49 12.51
N LYS A 136 10.27 -0.82 12.75
CA LYS A 136 10.88 -1.75 11.79
C LYS A 136 10.06 -1.81 10.50
N SER A 137 8.74 -1.96 10.62
CA SER A 137 7.84 -2.02 9.47
C SER A 137 7.87 -0.73 8.65
N ASN A 138 7.91 0.42 9.32
CA ASN A 138 7.91 1.74 8.70
C ASN A 138 9.16 1.97 7.86
N HIS A 139 10.33 1.48 8.28
CA HIS A 139 11.54 1.55 7.46
C HIS A 139 11.39 0.76 6.14
N PHE A 140 10.78 -0.43 6.18
CA PHE A 140 10.50 -1.19 4.96
C PHE A 140 9.46 -0.49 4.09
N PHE A 141 8.40 0.05 4.71
CA PHE A 141 7.33 0.73 4.00
C PHE A 141 7.78 2.03 3.35
N ASP A 142 8.65 2.79 4.01
CA ASP A 142 9.22 4.04 3.48
C ASP A 142 10.04 3.76 2.21
N MET A 143 10.86 2.70 2.23
CA MET A 143 11.60 2.27 1.05
C MET A 143 10.67 1.84 -0.10
N ILE A 144 9.59 1.12 0.20
CA ILE A 144 8.57 0.73 -0.80
C ILE A 144 7.87 1.97 -1.38
N ALA A 145 7.43 2.89 -0.53
CA ALA A 145 6.76 4.12 -0.93
C ALA A 145 7.67 4.99 -1.81
N LEU A 146 8.95 5.14 -1.45
CA LEU A 146 9.93 5.85 -2.26
C LEU A 146 10.09 5.20 -3.65
N GLY A 147 10.14 3.86 -3.71
CA GLY A 147 10.15 3.12 -4.96
C GLY A 147 8.90 3.33 -5.82
N GLN A 148 7.71 3.36 -5.20
CA GLN A 148 6.44 3.65 -5.87
C GLN A 148 6.41 5.08 -6.44
N PHE A 149 6.83 6.09 -5.68
CA PHE A 149 6.91 7.48 -6.15
C PHE A 149 7.84 7.64 -7.35
N PHE A 150 9.01 6.98 -7.31
CA PHE A 150 9.93 7.01 -8.44
C PHE A 150 9.34 6.32 -9.68
N THR A 151 8.76 5.12 -9.49
CA THR A 151 8.17 4.34 -10.59
C THR A 151 6.99 5.06 -11.24
N THR A 152 6.12 5.68 -10.44
CA THR A 152 4.99 6.48 -10.93
C THR A 152 5.47 7.73 -11.66
N GLY A 153 6.48 8.43 -11.14
CA GLY A 153 7.10 9.59 -11.79
C GLY A 153 7.65 9.26 -13.18
N VAL A 154 8.43 8.18 -13.30
CA VAL A 154 8.95 7.70 -14.59
C VAL A 154 7.81 7.29 -15.54
N SER A 155 6.78 6.62 -15.03
CA SER A 155 5.63 6.19 -15.81
C SER A 155 4.85 7.37 -16.38
N VAL A 156 4.59 8.40 -15.56
CA VAL A 156 3.92 9.64 -15.98
C VAL A 156 4.77 10.40 -17.00
N ALA A 157 6.07 10.55 -16.76
CA ALA A 157 6.97 11.22 -17.70
C ALA A 157 6.98 10.52 -19.07
N THR A 158 7.06 9.19 -19.07
CA THR A 158 7.00 8.38 -20.30
C THR A 158 5.64 8.52 -21.00
N GLY A 159 4.54 8.49 -20.24
CA GLY A 159 3.19 8.71 -20.78
C GLY A 159 3.04 10.08 -21.44
N MET A 160 3.49 11.15 -20.78
CA MET A 160 3.48 12.51 -21.31
C MET A 160 4.33 12.66 -22.57
N PHE A 161 5.51 12.03 -22.60
CA PHE A 161 6.35 12.00 -23.79
C PHE A 161 5.64 11.30 -24.96
N ARG A 162 5.03 10.13 -24.72
CA ARG A 162 4.26 9.39 -25.75
C ARG A 162 3.10 10.22 -26.29
N LEU A 163 2.33 10.90 -25.42
CA LEU A 163 1.23 11.78 -25.83
C LEU A 163 1.72 12.95 -26.69
N SER A 164 2.86 13.53 -26.34
CA SER A 164 3.47 14.62 -27.12
C SER A 164 3.89 14.17 -28.53
N MET A 165 4.42 12.94 -28.65
CA MET A 165 4.84 12.36 -29.93
C MET A 165 3.65 11.96 -30.84
N VAL A 166 2.49 11.60 -30.28
CA VAL A 166 1.28 11.30 -31.07
C VAL A 166 0.80 12.56 -31.82
N ARG A 167 0.94 13.74 -31.22
CA ARG A 167 0.60 15.01 -31.88
C ARG A 167 1.49 15.29 -33.10
N GLN A 168 2.79 14.97 -33.03
CA GLN A 168 3.70 15.14 -34.16
C GLN A 168 3.37 14.19 -35.33
N LYS A 169 3.04 12.92 -35.06
CA LYS A 169 2.69 11.96 -36.13
C LYS A 169 1.41 12.34 -36.88
N THR A 170 0.47 13.00 -36.21
CA THR A 170 -0.77 13.48 -36.82
C THR A 170 -0.52 14.70 -37.72
N VAL A 171 0.42 15.58 -37.35
CA VAL A 171 0.78 16.78 -38.13
C VAL A 171 1.71 16.45 -39.31
N LEU A 172 2.66 15.52 -39.16
CA LEU A 172 3.56 15.08 -40.24
C LEU A 172 2.95 14.05 -41.19
N GLY A 173 1.84 13.40 -40.83
CA GLY A 173 1.09 12.50 -41.72
C GLY A 173 0.06 13.19 -42.62
N PHE A 174 -0.03 14.53 -42.53
CA PHE A 174 -0.90 15.38 -43.35
C PHE A 174 -0.13 16.29 -44.32
N CYS A 175 1.17 16.03 -44.51
CA CYS A 175 2.01 16.63 -45.55
C CYS A 175 2.56 15.49 -46.41
#